data_AF-A0A4U5VDK0-F1
#
_entry.id   AF-A0A4U5VDK0-F1
#
_cell.length_a   1.000
_cell.length_b   1.000
_cell.length_c   1.000
_cell.angle_alpha   90.00
_cell.angle_beta   90.00
_cell.angle_gamma   90.00
#
_symmetry.space_group_name_H-M   'P 1'
#
loop_
_entity.id
_entity.type
_entity.pdbx_description
1 polymer ?
#
loop_
_entity_poly.entity_id
_entity_poly.type
_entity_poly.pdbx_seq_one_letter_code
_entity_poly.pdbx_strand_id
1 'polypeptide(L)'
;MGYSRFWLLLLLSSSTLAREGIDNNEQTSSCQLTSRFKTNRKYMYQYTTESRNGVVGTANLRNGPKVSCQVEIEVPQPCSFIMHTRDCALSEVSVINPQGDLVYRQATGSDAFKAAMEKNPLKFTMEEVTNVQLFPETDEPVNILNIKRGIVSALMVPFMEDKHYSHMVSVTTQGLKEKATK
;
A
#
# COMPACT_ATOMS: atom_id res chain seq x y z
N MET A 1 -31.97 -51.79 -53.25
CA MET A 1 -30.94 -51.11 -54.07
C MET A 1 -31.01 -49.63 -53.68
N GLY A 2 -29.99 -48.94 -53.16
CA GLY A 2 -28.56 -49.20 -53.10
C GLY A 2 -27.94 -48.82 -51.75
N TYR A 3 -26.68 -49.18 -51.62
CA TYR A 3 -25.93 -49.44 -50.40
C TYR A 3 -25.31 -48.21 -49.73
N SER A 4 -25.25 -48.29 -48.40
CA SER A 4 -24.32 -47.59 -47.51
C SER A 4 -22.86 -47.72 -47.95
N ARG A 5 -22.08 -46.63 -47.89
CA ARG A 5 -20.63 -46.66 -47.66
C ARG A 5 -20.16 -45.45 -46.87
N PHE A 6 -20.00 -45.67 -45.57
CA PHE A 6 -19.03 -44.99 -44.72
C PHE A 6 -17.62 -45.20 -45.30
N TRP A 7 -16.83 -44.14 -45.46
CA TRP A 7 -15.38 -44.27 -45.39
C TRP A 7 -14.78 -43.03 -44.74
N LEU A 8 -14.41 -43.19 -43.47
CA LEU A 8 -13.52 -42.28 -42.75
C LEU A 8 -12.18 -42.25 -43.48
N LEU A 9 -11.73 -41.07 -43.89
CA LEU A 9 -10.32 -40.80 -44.15
C LEU A 9 -9.83 -39.82 -43.09
N LEU A 10 -9.22 -40.41 -42.05
CA LEU A 10 -8.34 -39.74 -41.10
C LEU A 10 -7.09 -39.29 -41.86
N LEU A 11 -6.91 -37.98 -42.01
CA LEU A 11 -5.62 -37.39 -42.37
C LEU A 11 -5.02 -36.77 -41.10
N LEU A 12 -4.14 -37.56 -40.48
CA LEU A 12 -3.12 -37.08 -39.54
C LEU A 12 -1.97 -36.49 -40.37
N SER A 13 -1.70 -35.19 -40.25
CA SER A 13 -0.31 -34.69 -40.34
C SER A 13 -0.15 -33.26 -39.81
N SER A 14 0.62 -33.20 -38.73
CA SER A 14 1.60 -32.16 -38.38
C SER A 14 1.14 -30.73 -38.11
N SER A 15 1.07 -30.41 -36.81
CA SER A 15 1.12 -29.05 -36.26
C SER A 15 2.29 -28.27 -36.83
N THR A 16 2.01 -27.10 -37.43
CA THR A 16 2.97 -26.00 -37.50
C THR A 16 2.33 -24.78 -36.87
N LEU A 17 2.97 -24.27 -35.81
CA LEU A 17 2.67 -23.00 -35.19
C LEU A 17 3.00 -21.89 -36.21
N ALA A 18 1.98 -21.32 -36.85
CA ALA A 18 2.13 -20.02 -37.49
C ALA A 18 1.85 -18.94 -36.43
N ARG A 19 2.92 -18.52 -35.76
CA ARG A 19 2.95 -17.26 -35.01
C ARG A 19 3.02 -16.15 -36.04
N GLU A 20 1.87 -15.58 -36.40
CA GLU A 20 1.82 -14.36 -37.16
C GLU A 20 1.79 -13.19 -36.19
N GLY A 21 2.88 -12.42 -36.20
CA GLY A 21 3.14 -11.34 -35.28
C GLY A 21 2.17 -10.17 -35.50
N ILE A 22 1.53 -9.77 -34.41
CA ILE A 22 1.46 -8.36 -34.07
C ILE A 22 2.14 -8.27 -32.71
N ASP A 23 3.35 -7.70 -32.73
CA ASP A 23 4.13 -7.34 -31.56
C ASP A 23 3.42 -6.17 -30.85
N ASN A 24 2.24 -6.43 -30.33
CA ASN A 24 1.72 -5.63 -29.25
C ASN A 24 2.47 -6.12 -28.03
N ASN A 25 3.47 -5.34 -27.63
CA ASN A 25 3.91 -5.31 -26.25
C ASN A 25 2.72 -4.86 -25.38
N GLU A 26 1.68 -5.71 -25.28
CA GLU A 26 0.87 -5.78 -24.07
C GLU A 26 1.82 -6.30 -23.03
N GLN A 27 2.54 -5.35 -22.44
CA GLN A 27 3.07 -5.46 -21.10
C GLN A 27 1.85 -5.77 -20.22
N THR A 28 1.45 -7.04 -20.20
CA THR A 28 0.53 -7.59 -19.21
C THR A 28 1.33 -7.49 -17.93
N SER A 29 1.22 -6.33 -17.28
CA SER A 29 1.87 -6.01 -16.02
C SER A 29 1.33 -7.02 -15.01
N SER A 30 2.06 -8.13 -14.88
CA SER A 30 1.66 -9.23 -14.02
C SER A 30 1.74 -8.73 -12.59
N CYS A 31 0.56 -8.57 -11.98
CA CYS A 31 0.37 -8.15 -10.61
C CYS A 31 1.21 -9.01 -9.65
N GLN A 32 2.36 -8.49 -9.24
CA GLN A 32 3.33 -9.28 -8.46
C GLN A 32 2.84 -9.55 -7.02
N LEU A 33 1.84 -8.81 -6.55
CA LEU A 33 1.24 -8.98 -5.22
C LEU A 33 0.13 -10.03 -5.13
N THR A 34 -0.28 -10.65 -6.24
CA THR A 34 -1.27 -11.75 -6.23
C THR A 34 -0.86 -12.95 -5.38
N SER A 35 0.43 -13.10 -5.07
CA SER A 35 0.93 -14.11 -4.13
C SER A 35 0.42 -13.86 -2.70
N ARG A 36 0.43 -12.59 -2.24
CA ARG A 36 0.12 -12.16 -0.87
C ARG A 36 -1.34 -11.72 -0.69
N PHE A 37 -1.84 -10.96 -1.66
CA PHE A 37 -3.19 -10.41 -1.65
C PHE A 37 -4.05 -11.15 -2.68
N LYS A 38 -4.96 -11.99 -2.18
CA LYS A 38 -5.92 -12.74 -2.98
C LYS A 38 -7.16 -11.88 -3.22
N THR A 39 -7.68 -11.94 -4.43
CA THR A 39 -8.93 -11.29 -4.81
C THR A 39 -10.09 -11.75 -3.92
N ASN A 40 -11.05 -10.86 -3.70
CA ASN A 40 -12.24 -11.06 -2.85
C ASN A 40 -11.88 -11.45 -1.41
N ARG A 41 -10.74 -10.96 -0.90
CA ARG A 41 -10.35 -11.07 0.50
C ARG A 41 -10.27 -9.69 1.14
N LYS A 42 -10.38 -9.70 2.47
CA LYS A 42 -10.14 -8.57 3.36
C LYS A 42 -8.99 -8.91 4.29
N TYR A 43 -8.09 -7.96 4.48
CA TYR A 43 -6.92 -8.08 5.34
C TYR A 43 -6.95 -7.00 6.41
N MET A 44 -6.75 -7.38 7.66
CA MET A 44 -6.82 -6.46 8.79
C MET A 44 -5.44 -6.29 9.41
N TYR A 45 -5.02 -5.04 9.61
CA TYR A 45 -3.73 -4.69 10.18
C TYR A 45 -3.90 -3.68 11.33
N GLN A 46 -3.03 -3.78 12.33
CA GLN A 46 -2.84 -2.72 13.30
C GLN A 46 -1.66 -1.85 12.83
N TYR A 47 -1.96 -0.62 12.45
CA TYR A 47 -0.96 0.37 12.05
C TYR A 47 -0.58 1.25 13.24
N THR A 48 0.70 1.49 13.44
CA THR A 48 1.20 2.47 14.42
C THR A 48 2.44 3.15 13.88
N THR A 49 2.48 4.47 13.97
CA THR A 49 3.64 5.28 13.61
C THR A 49 3.85 6.36 14.66
N GLU A 50 5.11 6.75 14.86
CA GLU A 50 5.47 7.85 15.74
C GLU A 50 6.55 8.71 15.07
N SER A 51 6.44 10.02 15.25
CA SER A 51 7.49 10.94 14.90
C SER A 51 8.21 11.35 16.19
N ARG A 52 9.55 11.40 16.15
CA ARG A 52 10.37 11.82 17.28
C ARG A 52 11.22 13.01 16.84
N ASN A 53 10.95 14.18 17.41
CA ASN A 53 11.82 15.33 17.33
C ASN A 53 12.72 15.35 18.56
N GLY A 54 14.03 15.57 18.38
CA GLY A 54 14.97 15.70 19.48
C GLY A 54 16.15 16.59 19.09
N VAL A 55 16.71 17.32 20.06
CA VAL A 55 17.94 18.09 19.91
C VAL A 55 19.11 17.29 20.47
N VAL A 56 20.16 17.12 19.67
CA VAL A 56 21.39 16.40 20.08
C VAL A 56 21.96 17.07 21.34
N GLY A 57 22.22 16.28 22.38
CA GLY A 57 22.76 16.77 23.66
C GLY A 57 21.71 17.13 24.72
N THR A 58 20.41 17.10 24.40
CA THR A 58 19.33 17.25 25.40
C THR A 58 18.50 15.97 25.49
N ALA A 59 18.69 15.20 26.55
CA ALA A 59 17.97 13.92 26.73
C ALA A 59 16.44 14.09 26.86
N ASN A 60 15.98 15.29 27.26
CA ASN A 60 14.62 15.51 27.78
C ASN A 60 13.66 16.24 26.81
N LEU A 61 14.08 16.56 25.58
CA LEU A 61 13.27 17.28 24.59
C LEU A 61 12.85 16.35 23.44
N ARG A 62 12.36 15.15 23.77
CA ARG A 62 11.82 14.20 22.79
C ARG A 62 10.31 14.41 22.67
N ASN A 63 9.88 15.08 21.61
CA ASN A 63 8.48 15.38 21.34
C ASN A 63 8.05 14.83 19.99
N GLY A 64 6.83 14.32 19.90
CA GLY A 64 6.17 14.12 18.61
C GLY A 64 4.90 13.29 18.67
N PRO A 65 4.08 13.37 17.61
CA PRO A 65 2.81 12.66 17.56
C PRO A 65 3.01 11.17 17.36
N LYS A 66 2.12 10.39 17.97
CA LYS A 66 1.91 8.97 17.71
C LYS A 66 0.52 8.80 17.09
N VAL A 67 0.45 8.08 15.99
CA VAL A 67 -0.80 7.71 15.31
C VAL A 67 -0.95 6.20 15.37
N SER A 68 -2.15 5.74 15.73
CA SER A 68 -2.54 4.34 15.62
C SER A 68 -3.87 4.22 14.89
N CYS A 69 -4.02 3.24 14.01
CA CYS A 69 -5.27 2.94 13.31
C CYS A 69 -5.39 1.43 13.08
N GLN A 70 -6.61 0.92 13.04
CA GLN A 70 -6.93 -0.33 12.38
C GLN A 70 -7.07 -0.07 10.87
N VAL A 71 -6.43 -0.90 10.04
CA VAL A 71 -6.40 -0.75 8.58
C VAL A 71 -6.98 -2.00 7.96
N GLU A 72 -8.07 -1.85 7.21
CA GLU A 72 -8.69 -2.90 6.41
C GLU A 72 -8.33 -2.70 4.94
N ILE A 73 -7.78 -3.74 4.31
CA ILE A 73 -7.46 -3.76 2.88
C ILE A 73 -8.38 -4.77 2.19
N GLU A 74 -9.27 -4.28 1.33
CA GLU A 74 -10.08 -5.10 0.44
C GLU A 74 -9.41 -5.23 -0.94
N VAL A 75 -9.53 -6.40 -1.55
CA VAL A 75 -8.94 -6.71 -2.86
C VAL A 75 -10.05 -7.08 -3.87
N PRO A 76 -10.80 -6.12 -4.42
CA PRO A 76 -11.89 -6.42 -5.36
C PRO A 76 -11.41 -7.08 -6.65
N GLN A 77 -10.22 -6.72 -7.13
CA GLN A 77 -9.60 -7.27 -8.34
C GLN A 77 -8.08 -7.41 -8.13
N PRO A 78 -7.38 -8.23 -8.93
CA PRO A 78 -5.93 -8.30 -8.86
C PRO A 78 -5.30 -6.90 -8.94
N CYS A 79 -4.42 -6.58 -7.98
CA CYS A 79 -3.70 -5.31 -7.90
C CYS A 79 -4.56 -4.04 -7.80
N SER A 80 -5.85 -4.19 -7.49
CA SER A 80 -6.75 -3.08 -7.14
C SER A 80 -7.20 -3.24 -5.71
N PHE A 81 -7.05 -2.19 -4.93
CA PHE A 81 -7.21 -2.23 -3.48
C PHE A 81 -8.11 -1.11 -3.00
N ILE A 82 -8.83 -1.37 -1.91
CA ILE A 82 -9.59 -0.37 -1.17
C ILE A 82 -9.11 -0.42 0.28
N MET A 83 -8.57 0.69 0.77
CA MET A 83 -8.14 0.83 2.15
C MET A 83 -9.18 1.60 2.96
N HIS A 84 -9.65 0.98 4.03
CA HIS A 84 -10.40 1.64 5.09
C HIS A 84 -9.50 1.79 6.32
N THR A 85 -9.52 2.96 6.93
CA THR A 85 -8.95 3.16 8.26
C THR A 85 -10.09 3.25 9.27
N ARG A 86 -9.91 2.63 10.44
CA ARG A 86 -10.86 2.54 11.56
C ARG A 86 -10.11 2.70 12.86
N ASP A 87 -10.82 3.08 13.91
CA ASP A 87 -10.32 3.23 15.27
C ASP A 87 -8.99 3.98 15.33
N CYS A 88 -8.93 5.07 14.56
CA CYS A 88 -7.77 5.94 14.54
C CYS A 88 -7.67 6.77 15.82
N ALA A 89 -6.47 6.90 16.36
CA ALA A 89 -6.16 7.74 17.51
C ALA A 89 -4.89 8.55 17.25
N LEU A 90 -4.93 9.82 17.64
CA LEU A 90 -3.78 10.72 17.67
C LEU A 90 -3.39 10.95 19.12
N SER A 91 -2.14 10.64 19.45
CA SER A 91 -1.58 10.81 20.78
C SER A 91 -0.34 11.70 20.74
N GLU A 92 -0.10 12.40 21.83
CA GLU A 92 1.06 13.26 22.02
C GLU A 92 1.80 12.88 23.30
N VAL A 93 3.10 13.20 23.35
CA VAL A 93 3.92 12.95 24.53
C VAL A 93 3.39 13.77 25.70
N SER A 94 3.09 13.13 26.82
CA SER A 94 2.68 13.79 28.06
C SER A 94 3.85 13.98 29.01
N VAL A 95 4.58 12.90 29.31
CA VAL A 95 5.67 12.86 30.28
C VAL A 95 6.70 11.83 29.85
N ILE A 96 7.92 11.99 30.35
CA ILE A 96 8.95 10.95 30.30
C ILE A 96 8.87 10.21 31.63
N ASN A 97 8.71 8.88 31.62
CA ASN A 97 8.68 8.10 32.86
C ASN A 97 10.08 8.05 33.51
N PRO A 98 10.21 7.63 34.78
CA PRO A 98 11.52 7.50 35.45
C PRO A 98 12.51 6.56 34.74
N GLN A 99 12.02 5.68 33.86
CA GLN A 99 12.79 4.74 33.05
C GLN A 99 13.29 5.35 31.73
N GLY A 100 12.85 6.57 31.39
CA GLY A 100 13.23 7.27 30.15
C GLY A 100 12.30 7.02 28.95
N ASP A 101 11.18 6.31 29.12
CA ASP A 101 10.19 6.08 28.07
C ASP A 101 9.22 7.24 27.93
N LEU A 102 8.79 7.48 26.69
CA LEU A 102 7.75 8.46 26.39
C LEU A 102 6.39 7.88 26.77
N VAL A 103 5.69 8.56 27.68
CA VAL A 103 4.29 8.29 27.97
C VAL A 103 3.44 9.14 27.04
N TYR A 104 2.52 8.49 26.33
CA TYR A 104 1.61 9.15 25.40
C TYR A 104 0.23 9.30 26.02
N ARG A 105 -0.43 10.42 25.76
CA ARG A 105 -1.84 10.64 26.04
C ARG A 105 -2.57 11.03 24.76
N GLN A 106 -3.87 10.78 24.70
CA GLN A 106 -4.69 11.21 23.58
C GLN A 106 -4.62 12.73 23.42
N ALA A 107 -4.42 13.19 22.18
CA ALA A 107 -4.38 14.61 21.85
C ALA A 107 -5.81 15.18 21.79
N THR A 108 -5.97 16.47 22.11
CA THR A 108 -7.29 17.14 22.11
C THR A 108 -8.01 17.03 20.76
N GLY A 109 -7.27 17.00 19.64
CA GLY A 109 -7.83 16.87 18.29
C GLY A 109 -8.07 15.43 17.81
N SER A 110 -7.90 14.42 18.67
CA SER A 110 -7.92 13.01 18.23
C SER A 110 -9.26 12.57 17.64
N ASP A 111 -10.39 13.08 18.12
CA ASP A 111 -11.71 12.67 17.61
C ASP A 111 -11.98 13.26 16.22
N ALA A 112 -11.61 14.52 15.99
CA ALA A 112 -11.67 15.14 14.68
C ALA A 112 -10.72 14.45 13.69
N PHE A 113 -9.53 14.08 14.16
CA PHE A 113 -8.57 13.29 13.39
C PHE A 113 -9.15 11.91 13.03
N LYS A 114 -9.76 11.21 13.99
CA LYS A 114 -10.44 9.93 13.76
C LYS A 114 -11.51 10.08 12.69
N ALA A 115 -12.42 11.04 12.85
CA ALA A 115 -13.49 11.29 11.89
C ALA A 115 -12.93 11.54 10.47
N ALA A 116 -11.88 12.36 10.34
CA ALA A 116 -11.29 12.66 9.05
C ALA A 116 -10.59 11.44 8.40
N MET A 117 -9.83 10.66 9.17
CA MET A 117 -9.21 9.42 8.69
C MET A 117 -10.27 8.42 8.18
N GLU A 118 -11.32 8.20 8.96
CA GLU A 118 -12.34 7.16 8.69
C GLU A 118 -13.39 7.55 7.64
N LYS A 119 -13.51 8.84 7.31
CA LYS A 119 -14.55 9.37 6.43
C LYS A 119 -14.54 8.72 5.05
N ASN A 120 -13.40 8.75 4.37
CA ASN A 120 -13.28 8.29 2.99
C ASN A 120 -12.31 7.11 2.88
N PRO A 121 -12.66 6.01 2.18
CA PRO A 121 -11.67 4.99 1.82
C PRO A 121 -10.67 5.53 0.79
N LEU A 122 -9.46 4.97 0.77
CA LEU A 122 -8.49 5.24 -0.28
C LEU A 122 -8.43 4.06 -1.25
N LYS A 123 -8.79 4.29 -2.50
CA LYS A 123 -8.63 3.32 -3.58
C LYS A 123 -7.23 3.47 -4.16
N PHE A 124 -6.58 2.36 -4.50
CA PHE A 124 -5.27 2.39 -5.13
C PHE A 124 -5.01 1.16 -5.99
N THR A 125 -4.18 1.31 -7.00
CA THR A 125 -3.65 0.21 -7.80
C THR A 125 -2.14 0.09 -7.59
N MET A 126 -1.63 -1.13 -7.75
CA MET A 126 -0.21 -1.41 -7.60
C MET A 126 0.21 -2.52 -8.56
N GLU A 127 0.51 -2.18 -9.81
CA GLU A 127 0.89 -3.16 -10.85
C GLU A 127 2.26 -3.77 -10.57
N GLU A 128 3.19 -2.94 -10.13
CA GLU A 128 4.53 -3.29 -9.66
C GLU A 128 4.74 -2.67 -8.28
N VAL A 129 5.71 -3.17 -7.51
CA VAL A 129 5.95 -2.65 -6.16
C VAL A 129 6.56 -1.27 -6.11
N THR A 130 6.92 -0.73 -7.26
CA THR A 130 7.43 0.63 -7.38
C THR A 130 6.39 1.56 -8.00
N ASN A 131 5.30 1.01 -8.56
CA ASN A 131 4.28 1.77 -9.28
C ASN A 131 2.95 1.69 -8.54
N VAL A 132 2.71 2.70 -7.69
CA VAL A 132 1.46 2.87 -6.94
C VAL A 132 0.71 4.08 -7.47
N GLN A 133 -0.54 3.86 -7.86
CA GLN A 133 -1.46 4.93 -8.24
C GLN A 133 -2.56 5.05 -7.19
N LEU A 134 -2.78 6.27 -6.69
CA LEU A 134 -3.75 6.56 -5.65
C LEU A 134 -4.95 7.31 -6.23
N PHE A 135 -6.14 6.95 -5.77
CA PHE A 135 -7.41 7.57 -6.18
C PHE A 135 -8.15 8.07 -4.92
N PRO A 136 -7.74 9.22 -4.36
CA PRO A 136 -8.41 9.82 -3.20
C PRO A 136 -9.74 10.48 -3.60
N GLU A 137 -10.65 10.60 -2.64
CA GLU A 137 -11.85 11.42 -2.80
C GLU A 137 -11.47 12.92 -2.84
N THR A 138 -12.23 13.71 -3.60
CA THR A 138 -11.87 15.12 -3.89
C THR A 138 -11.86 16.03 -2.66
N ASP A 139 -12.61 15.67 -1.61
CA ASP A 139 -12.73 16.43 -0.37
C ASP A 139 -11.79 15.92 0.73
N GLU A 140 -10.89 14.98 0.41
CA GLU A 140 -9.92 14.43 1.36
C GLU A 140 -8.87 15.48 1.74
N PRO A 141 -8.73 15.83 3.03
CA PRO A 141 -7.69 16.77 3.45
C PRO A 141 -6.28 16.24 3.14
N VAL A 142 -5.41 17.11 2.62
CA VAL A 142 -4.05 16.73 2.16
C VAL A 142 -3.23 16.05 3.26
N ASN A 143 -3.36 16.51 4.52
CA ASN A 143 -2.67 15.91 5.66
C ASN A 143 -3.16 14.48 5.96
N ILE A 144 -4.45 14.21 5.83
CA ILE A 144 -5.03 12.88 6.00
C ILE A 144 -4.58 11.96 4.85
N LEU A 145 -4.61 12.47 3.62
CA LEU A 145 -4.10 11.74 2.46
C LEU A 145 -2.62 11.39 2.60
N ASN A 146 -1.79 12.28 3.15
CA ASN A 146 -0.38 12.02 3.40
C ASN A 146 -0.15 10.91 4.44
N ILE A 147 -1.00 10.80 5.46
CA ILE A 147 -0.94 9.69 6.42
C ILE A 147 -1.34 8.39 5.74
N LYS A 148 -2.41 8.39 4.95
CA LYS A 148 -2.84 7.22 4.17
C LYS A 148 -1.78 6.78 3.16
N ARG A 149 -1.06 7.71 2.52
CA ARG A 149 0.15 7.43 1.71
C ARG A 149 1.20 6.69 2.51
N GLY A 150 1.50 7.15 3.72
CA GLY A 150 2.44 6.48 4.63
C GLY A 150 2.03 5.04 4.96
N ILE A 151 0.72 4.77 5.16
CA ILE A 151 0.20 3.41 5.37
C ILE A 151 0.42 2.55 4.13
N VAL A 152 0.09 3.05 2.94
CA VAL A 152 0.31 2.34 1.66
C VAL A 152 1.79 2.03 1.47
N SER A 153 2.69 2.98 1.72
CA SER A 153 4.13 2.77 1.66
C SER A 153 4.59 1.66 2.62
N ALA A 154 4.06 1.61 3.84
CA ALA A 154 4.41 0.56 4.80
C ALA A 154 3.95 -0.85 4.36
N LEU A 155 2.83 -0.96 3.64
CA LEU A 155 2.36 -2.24 3.08
C LEU A 155 3.31 -2.79 1.99
N MET A 156 4.06 -1.91 1.33
CA MET A 156 4.99 -2.25 0.24
C MET A 156 6.35 -2.76 0.72
N VAL A 157 6.83 -2.30 1.89
CA VAL A 157 8.18 -2.58 2.39
C VAL A 157 8.55 -4.08 2.39
N PRO A 158 7.70 -5.00 2.90
CA PRO A 158 8.06 -6.42 2.93
C PRO A 158 8.33 -7.01 1.54
N PHE A 159 7.70 -6.49 0.49
CA PHE A 159 7.94 -6.97 -0.87
C PHE A 159 9.30 -6.56 -1.42
N MET A 160 9.76 -5.36 -1.07
CA MET A 160 11.07 -4.87 -1.54
C MET A 160 12.21 -5.68 -0.92
N GLU A 161 12.03 -6.11 0.34
CA GLU A 161 12.97 -6.96 1.08
C GLU A 161 13.03 -8.38 0.50
N ASP A 162 11.87 -9.02 0.24
CA ASP A 162 11.79 -10.39 -0.30
C ASP A 162 12.45 -10.56 -1.68
N LYS A 163 12.54 -9.47 -2.46
CA LYS A 163 13.08 -9.50 -3.84
C LYS A 163 14.51 -8.99 -3.97
N HIS A 164 15.22 -8.72 -2.86
CA HIS A 164 16.59 -8.19 -2.89
C HIS A 164 16.75 -7.02 -3.87
N TYR A 165 15.82 -6.05 -3.89
CA TYR A 165 16.04 -4.80 -4.63
C TYR A 165 17.12 -3.99 -3.89
N SER A 166 18.39 -4.30 -4.16
CA SER A 166 19.57 -3.73 -3.52
C SER A 166 19.80 -2.24 -3.83
N HIS A 167 18.96 -1.62 -4.65
CA HIS A 167 19.05 -0.21 -5.02
C HIS A 167 17.67 0.45 -5.13
N MET A 168 16.87 0.40 -4.06
CA MET A 168 15.84 1.42 -3.88
C MET A 168 15.88 1.92 -2.46
N VAL A 169 16.05 3.23 -2.33
CA VAL A 169 15.91 3.95 -1.06
C VAL A 169 14.56 3.57 -0.52
N SER A 170 14.53 2.81 0.57
CA SER A 170 13.33 2.63 1.39
C SER A 170 12.81 4.04 1.65
N VAL A 171 11.69 4.41 1.04
CA VAL A 171 10.99 5.66 1.38
C VAL A 171 10.35 5.42 2.75
N THR A 172 11.22 5.34 3.74
CA THR A 172 10.91 5.79 5.09
C THR A 172 10.58 7.26 4.89
N THR A 173 9.45 7.72 5.39
CA THR A 173 9.13 9.14 5.50
C THR A 173 10.12 9.80 6.47
N GLN A 174 11.39 9.87 6.09
CA GLN A 174 12.41 10.73 6.66
C GLN A 174 12.36 12.02 5.85
N GLY A 175 12.23 13.13 6.57
CA GLY A 175 11.83 14.44 6.06
C GLY A 175 12.43 14.80 4.71
N LEU A 176 11.55 15.15 3.78
CA LEU A 176 11.86 16.03 2.67
C LEU A 176 12.38 17.35 3.26
N LYS A 177 13.70 17.52 3.30
CA LYS A 177 14.30 18.83 3.47
C LYS A 177 14.06 19.61 2.18
N GLU A 178 13.10 20.51 2.23
CA GLU A 178 12.95 21.55 1.22
C GLU A 178 14.18 22.47 1.30
N LYS A 179 15.02 22.44 0.27
CA LYS A 179 16.12 23.38 0.11
C LYS A 179 15.54 24.63 -0.56
N ALA A 180 15.19 25.63 0.24
CA ALA A 180 14.93 26.97 -0.27
C ALA A 180 16.23 27.48 -0.92
N THR A 181 16.18 27.70 -2.24
CA THR A 181 17.23 28.45 -2.93
C THR A 181 16.80 29.91 -2.93
N LYS A 182 17.74 30.76 -2.53
CA LYS A 182 17.61 32.20 -2.36
C LYS A 182 17.35 32.92 -3.69
#